data_AF-A0A437JL65-F1
#
_entry.id   AF-A0A437JL65-F1
#
_cell.length_a   1.000
_cell.length_b   1.000
_cell.length_c   1.000
_cell.angle_alpha   90.00
_cell.angle_beta   90.00
_cell.angle_gamma   90.00
#
_symmetry.space_group_name_H-M   'P 1'
#
loop_
_entity.id
_entity.type
_entity.pdbx_description
1 polymer ?
#
loop_
_entity_poly.entity_id
_entity_poly.type
_entity_poly.pdbx_seq_one_letter_code
_entity_poly.pdbx_strand_id
1 'polypeptide(L)'
;MDAISLAGAYQGIKAAKEILSGLFEQKVDSEARPKILEAQAKLGDVQDALFVLREKLSELQQERDELRSQLVDIQAWKAREQQYSLSSTVGGAVVYQFIGSPDHFACPSCFNRREVHILQDNHNMSGTFRCPGCQENFPVKQSRKIPSGRTIGM
;
A
#
# COMPACT_ATOMS: atom_id res chain seq x y z
N MET A 1 11.02 -17.42 13.12
CA MET A 1 12.02 -18.10 12.27
C MET A 1 12.30 -17.20 11.09
N ASP A 2 13.55 -16.84 10.88
CA ASP A 2 14.00 -16.00 9.77
C ASP A 2 14.57 -16.87 8.64
N ALA A 3 14.72 -16.30 7.44
CA ALA A 3 15.27 -17.03 6.29
C ALA A 3 16.70 -17.55 6.55
N ILE A 4 17.43 -16.90 7.45
CA ILE A 4 18.80 -17.24 7.85
C ILE A 4 18.83 -18.57 8.62
N SER A 5 17.92 -18.77 9.58
CA SER A 5 17.83 -20.04 10.33
C SER A 5 17.42 -21.23 9.46
N LEU A 6 16.54 -21.04 8.47
CA LEU A 6 16.19 -22.09 7.50
C LEU A 6 17.33 -22.43 6.54
N ALA A 7 18.09 -21.43 6.09
CA ALA A 7 19.28 -21.66 5.25
C ALA A 7 20.37 -22.44 6.00
N GLY A 8 20.59 -22.13 7.29
CA GLY A 8 21.50 -22.89 8.15
C GLY A 8 21.06 -24.34 8.35
N ALA A 9 19.76 -24.58 8.60
CA ALA A 9 19.21 -25.92 8.73
C ALA A 9 19.38 -26.75 7.45
N TYR A 10 19.13 -26.14 6.28
CA TYR A 10 19.33 -26.78 4.98
C TYR A 10 20.79 -27.21 4.76
N GLN A 11 21.76 -26.33 5.06
CA GLN A 11 23.19 -26.67 4.94
C GLN A 11 23.58 -27.81 5.88
N GLY A 12 23.06 -27.82 7.12
CA GLY A 12 23.31 -28.90 8.07
C GLY A 12 22.79 -30.26 7.58
N ILE A 13 21.58 -30.29 7.00
CA ILE A 13 21.01 -31.51 6.42
C ILE A 13 21.78 -31.97 5.18
N LYS A 14 22.20 -31.04 4.32
CA LYS A 14 23.03 -31.36 3.17
C LYS A 14 24.36 -31.98 3.59
N ALA A 15 25.05 -31.39 4.57
CA ALA A 15 26.29 -31.93 5.12
C ALA A 15 26.08 -33.34 5.73
N ALA A 16 24.99 -33.55 6.47
CA ALA A 16 24.64 -34.87 7.01
C ALA A 16 24.41 -35.91 5.91
N LYS A 17 23.76 -35.53 4.81
CA LYS A 17 23.54 -36.40 3.64
C LYS A 17 24.86 -36.76 2.95
N GLU A 18 25.75 -35.79 2.75
CA GLU A 18 27.09 -36.01 2.18
C GLU A 18 27.94 -36.96 3.05
N ILE A 19 27.89 -36.80 4.38
CA ILE A 19 28.56 -37.71 5.32
C ILE A 19 28.00 -39.14 5.21
N LEU A 20 26.68 -39.31 5.17
CA LEU A 20 26.06 -40.63 5.04
C LEU A 20 26.37 -41.30 3.70
N SER A 21 26.42 -40.53 2.61
CA SER A 21 26.84 -41.06 1.29
C SER A 21 28.29 -41.53 1.30
N GLY A 22 29.20 -40.74 1.88
CA GLY A 22 30.61 -41.14 2.02
C GLY A 22 30.79 -42.38 2.90
N LEU A 23 29.96 -42.55 3.93
CA LEU A 23 29.92 -43.79 4.73
C LEU A 23 29.43 -44.96 3.87
N PHE A 24 28.33 -44.81 3.12
CA PHE A 24 27.79 -45.87 2.27
C PHE A 24 28.78 -46.41 1.22
N GLU A 25 29.63 -45.54 0.67
CA GLU A 25 30.66 -45.90 -0.31
C GLU A 25 31.83 -46.69 0.30
N GLN A 26 32.06 -46.58 1.61
CA GLN A 26 33.03 -47.42 2.31
C GLN A 26 32.51 -48.87 2.46
N LYS A 27 33.41 -49.82 2.77
CA LYS A 27 33.04 -51.21 3.10
C LYS A 27 32.37 -51.28 4.48
N VAL A 28 31.21 -50.64 4.63
CA VAL A 28 30.37 -50.76 5.82
C VAL A 28 29.69 -52.12 5.84
N ASP A 29 29.50 -52.63 7.05
CA ASP A 29 28.85 -53.90 7.32
C ASP A 29 27.48 -54.02 6.65
N SER A 30 27.10 -55.24 6.27
CA SER A 30 25.86 -55.51 5.53
C SER A 30 24.60 -55.07 6.29
N GLU A 31 24.65 -55.07 7.62
CA GLU A 31 23.57 -54.59 8.50
C GLU A 31 23.48 -53.06 8.61
N ALA A 32 24.57 -52.34 8.34
CA ALA A 32 24.62 -50.88 8.44
C ALA A 32 24.07 -50.18 7.19
N ARG A 33 24.23 -50.80 6.02
CA ARG A 33 23.73 -50.31 4.72
C ARG A 33 22.23 -49.95 4.71
N PRO A 34 21.30 -50.81 5.14
CA PRO A 34 19.87 -50.48 5.13
C PRO A 34 19.53 -49.29 6.05
N LYS A 35 20.20 -49.18 7.22
CA LYS A 35 20.00 -48.06 8.15
C LYS A 35 20.50 -46.73 7.57
N ILE A 36 21.61 -46.75 6.82
CA ILE A 36 22.13 -45.56 6.14
C ILE A 36 21.16 -45.10 5.04
N LEU A 37 20.61 -46.03 4.24
CA LEU A 37 19.62 -45.71 3.21
C LEU A 37 18.34 -45.12 3.81
N GLU A 38 17.86 -45.68 4.93
CA GLU A 38 16.70 -45.15 5.65
C GLU A 38 16.97 -43.73 6.18
N ALA A 39 18.16 -43.48 6.73
CA ALA A 39 18.55 -42.15 7.20
C ALA A 39 18.65 -41.14 6.03
N GLN A 40 19.20 -41.55 4.87
CA GLN A 40 19.25 -40.71 3.68
C GLN A 40 17.85 -40.38 3.14
N ALA A 41 16.93 -41.34 3.13
CA ALA A 41 15.54 -41.12 2.72
C ALA A 41 14.87 -40.08 3.62
N LYS A 42 14.96 -40.27 4.95
CA LYS A 42 14.42 -39.31 5.93
C LYS A 42 15.05 -37.91 5.80
N LEU A 43 16.36 -37.81 5.57
CA LEU A 43 16.99 -36.51 5.32
C LEU A 43 16.50 -35.87 4.02
N GLY A 44 16.21 -36.67 2.99
CA GLY A 44 15.55 -36.20 1.77
C GLY A 44 14.18 -35.60 2.06
N ASP A 45 13.32 -36.32 2.79
CA ASP A 45 11.98 -35.83 3.15
C ASP A 45 12.03 -34.52 3.94
N VAL A 46 12.98 -34.39 4.87
CA VAL A 46 13.18 -33.16 5.65
C VAL A 46 13.71 -32.02 4.75
N GLN A 47 14.60 -32.33 3.82
CA GLN A 47 15.12 -31.35 2.85
C GLN A 47 13.97 -30.79 1.98
N ASP A 48 13.09 -31.65 1.48
CA ASP A 48 11.92 -31.26 0.69
C ASP A 48 10.93 -30.42 1.52
N ALA A 49 10.66 -30.82 2.76
CA ALA A 49 9.83 -30.05 3.67
C ALA A 49 10.41 -28.65 3.96
N LEU A 50 11.74 -28.53 4.12
CA LEU A 50 12.40 -27.23 4.31
C LEU A 50 12.30 -26.34 3.08
N PHE A 51 12.37 -26.91 1.87
CA PHE A 51 12.18 -26.13 0.65
C PHE A 51 10.77 -25.53 0.59
N VAL A 52 9.74 -26.35 0.83
CA VAL A 52 8.34 -25.88 0.86
C VAL A 52 8.12 -24.81 1.93
N LEU A 53 8.71 -24.99 3.12
CA LEU A 53 8.62 -23.99 4.19
C LEU A 53 9.30 -22.67 3.83
N ARG A 54 10.46 -22.73 3.15
CA ARG A 54 11.17 -21.54 2.69
C ARG A 54 10.37 -20.76 1.64
N GLU A 55 9.75 -21.46 0.69
CA GLU A 55 8.89 -20.85 -0.32
C GLU A 55 7.71 -20.12 0.34
N LYS A 56 6.94 -20.83 1.18
CA LYS A 56 5.82 -20.24 1.93
C LYS A 56 6.24 -19.06 2.81
N LEU A 57 7.40 -19.15 3.47
CA LEU A 57 7.90 -18.04 4.27
C LEU A 57 8.22 -16.82 3.39
N SER A 58 8.75 -17.03 2.19
CA SER A 58 9.02 -15.94 1.24
C SER A 58 7.73 -15.29 0.75
N GLU A 59 6.71 -16.09 0.40
CA GLU A 59 5.39 -15.59 0.00
C GLU A 59 4.74 -14.76 1.11
N LEU A 60 4.69 -15.29 2.34
CA LEU A 60 4.13 -14.58 3.49
C LEU A 60 4.91 -13.31 3.84
N GLN A 61 6.23 -13.29 3.63
CA GLN A 61 7.04 -12.08 3.83
C GLN A 61 6.70 -11.01 2.79
N GLN A 62 6.54 -11.39 1.52
CA GLN A 62 6.15 -10.47 0.46
C GLN A 62 4.75 -9.89 0.71
N GLU A 63 3.77 -10.74 1.04
CA GLU A 63 2.41 -10.31 1.38
C GLU A 63 2.40 -9.38 2.59
N ARG A 64 3.15 -9.71 3.65
CA ARG A 64 3.30 -8.84 4.82
C ARG A 64 3.83 -7.47 4.44
N ASP A 65 4.86 -7.41 3.60
CA ASP A 65 5.50 -6.16 3.21
C ASP A 65 4.58 -5.31 2.32
N GLU A 66 3.84 -5.95 1.43
CA GLU A 66 2.79 -5.30 0.63
C GLU A 66 1.68 -4.72 1.52
N LEU A 67 1.13 -5.52 2.42
CA LEU A 67 0.09 -5.09 3.37
C LEU A 67 0.58 -3.96 4.27
N ARG A 68 1.84 -4.02 4.72
CA ARG A 68 2.45 -2.92 5.49
C ARG A 68 2.55 -1.64 4.67
N SER A 69 2.94 -1.72 3.41
CA SER A 69 2.97 -0.55 2.52
C SER A 69 1.57 0.07 2.38
N GLN A 70 0.57 -0.76 2.11
CA GLN A 70 -0.82 -0.30 1.98
C GLN A 70 -1.34 0.37 3.27
N LEU A 71 -0.96 -0.18 4.44
CA LEU A 71 -1.33 0.42 5.73
C LEU A 71 -0.69 1.79 5.93
N VAL A 72 0.57 1.98 5.55
CA VAL A 72 1.25 3.28 5.62
C VAL A 72 0.53 4.30 4.75
N ASP A 73 0.15 3.93 3.52
CA ASP A 73 -0.57 4.82 2.60
C ASP A 73 -1.95 5.22 3.14
N ILE A 74 -2.69 4.25 3.72
CA ILE A 74 -3.99 4.51 4.36
C ILE A 74 -3.84 5.44 5.57
N GLN A 75 -2.82 5.23 6.40
CA GLN A 75 -2.56 6.06 7.57
C GLN A 75 -2.17 7.48 7.18
N ALA A 76 -1.30 7.64 6.17
CA ALA A 76 -0.93 8.94 5.62
C ALA A 76 -2.15 9.67 5.05
N TRP A 77 -3.03 8.96 4.34
CA TRP A 77 -4.29 9.52 3.87
C TRP A 77 -5.19 9.97 5.03
N LYS A 78 -5.42 9.12 6.04
CA LYS A 78 -6.25 9.47 7.21
C LYS A 78 -5.71 10.70 7.96
N ALA A 79 -4.39 10.81 8.12
CA ALA A 79 -3.77 11.97 8.75
C ALA A 79 -4.02 13.25 7.95
N ARG A 80 -3.97 13.18 6.61
CA ARG A 80 -4.32 14.30 5.74
C ARG A 80 -5.82 14.61 5.79
N GLU A 81 -6.67 13.59 5.79
CA GLU A 81 -8.13 13.73 5.84
C GLU A 81 -8.60 14.48 7.09
N GLN A 82 -7.99 14.22 8.25
CA GLN A 82 -8.29 14.91 9.51
C GLN A 82 -8.04 16.42 9.49
N GLN A 83 -7.27 16.92 8.50
CA GLN A 83 -7.01 18.35 8.33
C GLN A 83 -8.10 19.07 7.53
N TYR A 84 -9.10 18.34 7.05
CA TYR A 84 -10.20 18.88 6.25
C TYR A 84 -11.56 18.58 6.90
N SER A 85 -12.48 19.54 6.79
CA SER A 85 -13.87 19.38 7.19
C SER A 85 -14.80 19.63 6.01
N LEU A 86 -15.86 18.84 5.90
CA LEU A 86 -16.88 19.09 4.89
C LEU A 86 -17.67 20.35 5.29
N SER A 87 -17.72 21.33 4.40
CA SER A 87 -18.39 22.61 4.64
C SER A 87 -19.18 23.06 3.41
N SER A 88 -20.15 23.94 3.64
CA SER A 88 -20.90 24.61 2.57
C SER A 88 -20.34 26.02 2.38
N THR A 89 -20.12 26.42 1.13
CA THR A 89 -19.64 27.75 0.77
C THR A 89 -20.80 28.74 0.63
N VAL A 90 -20.49 30.03 0.65
CA VAL A 90 -21.49 31.09 0.43
C VAL A 90 -22.11 31.07 -0.97
N GLY A 91 -21.42 30.49 -1.95
CA GLY A 91 -21.95 30.25 -3.30
C GLY A 91 -22.83 29.00 -3.41
N GLY A 92 -22.95 28.20 -2.34
CA GLY A 92 -23.79 27.00 -2.28
C GLY A 92 -23.09 25.70 -2.68
N ALA A 93 -21.76 25.70 -2.86
CA ALA A 93 -21.00 24.47 -3.07
C ALA A 93 -20.78 23.71 -1.76
N VAL A 94 -20.79 22.38 -1.81
CA VAL A 94 -20.29 21.53 -0.73
C VAL A 94 -18.85 21.14 -1.08
N VAL A 95 -17.90 21.46 -0.20
CA VAL A 95 -16.45 21.30 -0.43
C VAL A 95 -15.76 20.85 0.85
N TYR A 96 -14.55 20.32 0.74
CA TYR A 96 -13.69 20.12 1.92
C TYR A 96 -12.91 21.39 2.19
N GLN A 97 -13.03 21.98 3.38
CA GLN A 97 -12.26 23.13 3.81
C GLN A 97 -11.08 22.70 4.67
N PHE A 98 -9.90 23.24 4.41
CA PHE A 98 -8.74 23.02 5.24
C PHE A 98 -8.87 23.78 6.56
N ILE A 99 -8.60 23.10 7.69
CA ILE A 99 -8.76 23.65 9.04
C ILE A 99 -7.54 24.53 9.44
N GLY A 100 -6.46 24.48 8.66
CA GLY A 100 -5.23 25.23 8.91
C GLY A 100 -5.07 26.49 8.06
N SER A 101 -3.81 26.90 7.87
CA SER A 101 -3.44 28.06 7.05
C SER A 101 -2.47 27.64 5.93
N PRO A 102 -2.57 28.20 4.71
CA PRO A 102 -3.59 29.16 4.27
C PRO A 102 -4.97 28.51 4.11
N ASP A 103 -6.04 29.29 4.27
CA ASP A 103 -7.42 28.82 4.05
C ASP A 103 -7.63 28.46 2.58
N HIS A 104 -8.17 27.26 2.34
CA HIS A 104 -8.43 26.77 1.00
C HIS A 104 -9.48 25.65 1.00
N PHE A 105 -10.06 25.43 -0.19
CA PHE A 105 -11.06 24.39 -0.43
C PHE A 105 -10.50 23.30 -1.35
N ALA A 106 -10.88 22.06 -1.09
CA ALA A 106 -10.57 20.89 -1.89
C ALA A 106 -11.84 20.27 -2.48
N CYS A 107 -11.67 19.67 -3.66
CA CYS A 107 -12.76 19.01 -4.39
C CYS A 107 -13.25 17.74 -3.67
N PRO A 108 -14.55 17.59 -3.36
CA PRO A 108 -15.10 16.37 -2.75
C PRO A 108 -14.89 15.10 -3.56
N SER A 109 -15.07 15.17 -4.88
CA SER A 109 -14.96 14.00 -5.76
C SER A 109 -13.53 13.46 -5.81
N CYS A 110 -12.54 14.34 -5.82
CA CYS A 110 -11.13 13.95 -5.74
C CYS A 110 -10.77 13.46 -4.33
N PHE A 111 -11.28 14.13 -3.29
CA PHE A 111 -11.01 13.76 -1.91
C PHE A 111 -11.49 12.34 -1.60
N ASN A 112 -12.67 11.95 -2.11
CA ASN A 112 -13.19 10.58 -2.00
C ASN A 112 -12.31 9.53 -2.71
N ARG A 113 -11.49 9.95 -3.68
CA ARG A 113 -10.49 9.10 -4.35
C ARG A 113 -9.11 9.13 -3.68
N ARG A 114 -9.02 9.68 -2.47
CA ARG A 114 -7.76 9.86 -1.72
C ARG A 114 -6.79 10.83 -2.40
N GLU A 115 -7.32 11.84 -3.08
CA GLU A 115 -6.55 12.91 -3.72
C GLU A 115 -7.00 14.29 -3.23
N VAL A 116 -6.05 15.14 -2.85
CA VAL A 116 -6.34 16.53 -2.51
C VAL A 116 -5.99 17.41 -3.69
N HIS A 117 -7.02 17.96 -4.34
CA HIS A 117 -6.89 18.97 -5.37
C HIS A 117 -7.53 20.26 -4.88
N ILE A 118 -6.70 21.28 -4.67
CA ILE A 118 -7.14 22.59 -4.19
C ILE A 118 -7.89 23.31 -5.31
N LEU A 119 -9.10 23.75 -5.01
CA LEU A 119 -9.96 24.49 -5.93
C LEU A 119 -9.30 25.83 -6.28
N GLN A 120 -9.19 26.14 -7.58
CA GLN A 120 -8.60 27.37 -8.10
C GLN A 120 -9.70 28.34 -8.49
N ASP A 121 -9.60 29.61 -8.10
CA ASP A 121 -10.57 30.63 -8.48
C ASP A 121 -10.54 30.84 -10.01
N ASN A 122 -11.69 30.78 -10.68
CA ASN A 122 -11.77 31.12 -12.12
C ASN A 122 -11.68 32.64 -12.36
N HIS A 123 -11.66 33.44 -11.30
CA HIS A 123 -11.63 34.90 -11.33
C HIS A 123 -12.77 35.52 -12.16
N ASN A 124 -13.94 34.86 -12.17
CA ASN A 124 -15.11 35.30 -12.90
C ASN A 124 -16.20 35.91 -11.99
N MET A 125 -17.17 36.58 -12.59
CA MET A 125 -18.29 37.19 -11.86
C MET A 125 -19.23 36.17 -11.19
N SER A 126 -19.19 34.92 -11.65
CA SER A 126 -19.99 33.82 -11.11
C SER A 126 -19.46 33.30 -9.76
N GLY A 127 -18.25 33.67 -9.36
CA GLY A 127 -17.65 33.22 -8.10
C GLY A 127 -17.28 31.73 -8.08
N THR A 128 -17.14 31.12 -9.27
CA THR A 128 -16.86 29.69 -9.40
C THR A 128 -15.37 29.38 -9.27
N PHE A 129 -15.05 28.28 -8.62
CA PHE A 129 -13.70 27.73 -8.55
C PHE A 129 -13.65 26.41 -9.31
N ARG A 130 -12.51 26.10 -9.92
CA ARG A 130 -12.29 24.90 -10.70
C ARG A 130 -11.34 23.94 -10.00
N CYS A 131 -11.67 22.65 -10.02
CA CYS A 131 -10.75 21.61 -9.57
C CYS A 131 -9.70 21.30 -10.65
N PRO A 132 -8.39 21.35 -10.36
CA PRO A 132 -7.36 20.98 -11.34
C PRO A 132 -7.31 19.47 -11.65
N GLY A 133 -7.85 18.63 -10.77
CA GLY A 133 -7.91 17.17 -10.96
C GLY A 133 -9.03 16.74 -11.90
N CYS A 134 -10.29 16.95 -11.49
CA CYS A 134 -11.46 16.50 -12.26
C CYS A 134 -12.07 17.57 -13.18
N GLN A 135 -11.55 18.80 -13.19
CA GLN A 135 -12.02 19.92 -14.01
C GLN A 135 -13.42 20.45 -13.70
N GLU A 136 -14.08 19.92 -12.67
CA GLU A 136 -15.40 20.38 -12.22
C GLU A 136 -15.37 21.78 -11.61
N ASN A 137 -16.49 22.50 -11.75
CA ASN A 137 -16.66 23.86 -11.22
C ASN A 137 -17.59 23.88 -10.01
N PHE A 138 -17.20 24.67 -9.00
CA PHE A 138 -17.89 24.79 -7.73
C PHE A 138 -18.25 26.25 -7.47
N PRO A 139 -19.51 26.61 -7.20
CA PRO A 139 -19.88 27.97 -6.82
C PRO A 139 -19.41 28.24 -5.38
N VAL A 140 -18.20 28.79 -5.22
CA VAL A 140 -17.60 29.03 -3.90
C VAL A 140 -17.97 30.42 -3.37
N LYS A 141 -17.85 31.45 -4.20
CA LYS A 141 -18.20 32.83 -3.85
C LYS A 141 -19.60 33.17 -4.37
N GLN A 142 -20.24 34.18 -3.77
CA GLN A 142 -21.50 34.71 -4.29
C GLN A 142 -21.29 35.34 -5.67
N SER A 143 -22.17 35.01 -6.62
CA SER A 143 -22.18 35.64 -7.93
C SER A 143 -22.44 37.15 -7.80
N ARG A 144 -21.60 38.00 -8.39
CA ARG A 144 -21.84 39.44 -8.41
C ARG A 144 -22.94 39.75 -9.42
N LYS A 145 -24.13 40.16 -8.95
CA LYS A 145 -25.19 40.67 -9.83
C LYS A 145 -24.74 42.01 -10.43
N ILE A 146 -24.85 42.15 -11.75
CA ILE A 146 -24.70 43.45 -12.42
C ILE A 146 -25.88 44.32 -11.94
N PRO A 147 -25.67 45.57 -11.47
CA PRO A 147 -26.78 46.45 -11.12
C PRO A 147 -27.64 46.68 -12.37
N SER A 148 -28.88 46.21 -12.36
CA SER A 148 -29.84 46.50 -13.42
C SER A 148 -30.30 47.96 -13.28
N GLY A 149 -29.63 48.89 -13.96
CA GLY A 149 -29.98 50.30 -13.80
C GLY A 149 -29.14 51.28 -14.61
N ARG A 150 -29.28 51.26 -15.94
CA ARG A 150 -29.23 52.48 -16.76
C ARG A 150 -30.28 52.36 -17.86
N THR A 151 -31.50 52.75 -17.54
CA THR A 151 -32.42 53.32 -18.54
C THR A 151 -31.71 54.56 -19.09
N ILE A 152 -31.18 54.45 -20.32
CA ILE A 152 -30.78 55.61 -21.12
C ILE A 152 -32.10 56.28 -21.48
N GLY A 153 -32.42 57.38 -20.79
CA GLY A 153 -33.53 58.26 -21.17
C GLY A 153 -33.26 58.82 -22.55
N MET A 154 -34.24 58.64 -23.45
CA MET A 154 -34.38 59.40 -24.68
C MET A 154 -34.79 60.84 -24.36
#